data_AF-A0A2V7WC35-F1
#
_entry.id   AF-A0A2V7WC35-F1
#
_cell.length_a   1.000
_cell.length_b   1.000
_cell.length_c   1.000
_cell.angle_alpha   90.00
_cell.angle_beta   90.00
_cell.angle_gamma   90.00
#
_symmetry.space_group_name_H-M   'P 1'
#
loop_
_entity.id
_entity.type
_entity.pdbx_description
1 polymer ?
#
loop_
_entity_poly.entity_id
_entity_poly.type
_entity_poly.pdbx_seq_one_letter_code
_entity_poly.pdbx_strand_id
1 'polypeptide(L)'
;MSRITKILIAATFIDGILASGNINRAFVDMPAWAQVGPIGWATFSRYADLGPAAIILYPFEAFAGMILSVAAAILFYRARVRPRAGALPIYTGALLTVAGLVVTAKAAPIMLSVRHLGNDPVALEQAFRGFQFWGGVRGVFQVLAYFANFWALVAIFRTGAMRASDG
;
A
#
# COMPACT_ATOMS: atom_id res chain seq x y z
N MET A 1 8.46 24.79 4.77
CA MET A 1 8.49 23.31 4.62
C MET A 1 9.00 22.93 3.23
N SER A 2 9.99 22.03 3.10
CA SER A 2 10.59 21.68 1.80
C SER A 2 9.62 20.93 0.88
N ARG A 3 9.86 20.95 -0.44
CA ARG A 3 9.06 20.17 -1.41
C ARG A 3 9.07 18.66 -1.08
N ILE A 4 10.24 18.14 -0.69
CA ILE A 4 10.42 16.72 -0.29
C ILE A 4 9.55 16.41 0.93
N THR A 5 9.54 17.28 1.94
CA THR A 5 8.71 17.09 3.15
C THR A 5 7.22 17.07 2.80
N LYS A 6 6.73 17.97 1.94
CA LYS A 6 5.32 17.98 1.51
C LYS A 6 4.92 16.66 0.83
N ILE A 7 5.77 16.17 -0.06
CA ILE A 7 5.52 14.91 -0.79
C ILE A 7 5.56 13.72 0.16
N LEU A 8 6.53 13.67 1.09
CA LEU A 8 6.59 12.58 2.08
C LEU A 8 5.39 12.57 3.02
N ILE A 9 4.83 13.73 3.39
CA ILE A 9 3.59 13.80 4.18
C ILE A 9 2.44 13.19 3.38
N ALA A 10 2.29 13.59 2.11
CA ALA A 10 1.26 13.03 1.24
C ALA A 10 1.44 11.51 1.02
N ALA A 11 2.67 11.06 0.75
CA ALA A 11 3.00 9.65 0.59
C ALA A 11 2.65 8.84 1.85
N THR A 12 3.11 9.31 3.01
CA THR A 12 2.85 8.65 4.30
C THR A 12 1.35 8.58 4.61
N PHE A 13 0.59 9.63 4.28
CA PHE A 13 -0.85 9.62 4.47
C PHE A 13 -1.55 8.59 3.59
N ILE A 14 -1.26 8.58 2.29
CA ILE A 14 -1.86 7.63 1.33
C ILE A 14 -1.43 6.19 1.65
N ASP A 15 -0.15 5.95 1.89
CA ASP A 15 0.35 4.62 2.25
C ASP A 15 -0.19 4.17 3.61
N GLY A 16 -0.52 5.10 4.52
CA GLY A 16 -1.17 4.80 5.79
C GLY A 16 -2.59 4.26 5.61
N ILE A 17 -3.37 4.89 4.73
CA ILE A 17 -4.69 4.38 4.34
C ILE A 17 -4.55 2.98 3.74
N LEU A 18 -3.65 2.80 2.78
CA LEU A 18 -3.42 1.52 2.12
C LEU A 18 -2.94 0.43 3.11
N ALA A 19 -2.01 0.78 4.02
CA ALA A 19 -1.52 -0.12 5.06
C ALA A 19 -2.65 -0.53 6.01
N SER A 20 -3.50 0.41 6.45
CA SER A 20 -4.67 0.10 7.28
C SER A 20 -5.65 -0.85 6.59
N GLY A 21 -5.88 -0.67 5.28
CA GLY A 21 -6.72 -1.58 4.49
C GLY A 21 -6.16 -3.00 4.46
N ASN A 22 -4.84 -3.17 4.32
CA ASN A 22 -4.21 -4.49 4.35
C ASN A 22 -4.21 -5.11 5.76
N ILE A 23 -4.03 -4.31 6.81
CA ILE A 23 -4.13 -4.77 8.21
C ILE A 23 -5.56 -5.24 8.49
N ASN A 24 -6.58 -4.43 8.14
CA ASN A 24 -7.98 -4.82 8.26
C ASN A 24 -8.26 -6.11 7.50
N ARG A 25 -7.78 -6.20 6.25
CA ARG A 25 -7.96 -7.40 5.43
C ARG A 25 -7.37 -8.64 6.10
N ALA A 26 -6.16 -8.55 6.67
CA ALA A 26 -5.48 -9.67 7.29
C ALA A 26 -6.14 -10.15 8.59
N PHE A 27 -6.57 -9.23 9.45
CA PHE A 27 -7.01 -9.54 10.82
C PHE A 27 -8.52 -9.58 11.01
N VAL A 28 -9.28 -8.96 10.12
CA VAL A 28 -10.75 -8.86 10.24
C VAL A 28 -11.42 -9.59 9.09
N ASP A 29 -11.11 -9.20 7.86
CA ASP A 29 -11.82 -9.71 6.68
C ASP A 29 -11.52 -11.20 6.41
N MET A 30 -10.26 -11.63 6.52
CA MET A 30 -9.89 -13.03 6.25
C MET A 30 -10.47 -14.00 7.29
N PRO A 31 -10.48 -13.71 8.60
CA PRO A 31 -11.24 -14.50 9.57
C PRO A 31 -12.74 -14.51 9.29
N ALA A 32 -13.32 -13.39 8.87
CA ALA A 32 -14.74 -13.32 8.52
C ALA A 32 -15.08 -14.19 7.30
N TRP A 33 -14.23 -14.19 6.27
CA TRP A 33 -14.38 -15.08 5.10
C TRP A 33 -14.48 -16.55 5.51
N ALA A 34 -13.66 -17.00 6.46
CA ALA A 34 -13.72 -18.39 6.95
C ALA A 34 -15.08 -18.76 7.56
N GLN A 35 -15.88 -17.77 8.02
CA GLN A 35 -17.22 -17.99 8.58
C GLN A 35 -18.32 -17.92 7.51
N VAL A 36 -18.22 -16.98 6.56
CA VAL A 36 -19.27 -16.76 5.55
C VAL A 36 -19.12 -17.65 4.30
N GLY A 37 -17.95 -18.26 4.13
CA GLY A 37 -17.63 -19.15 3.00
C GLY A 37 -17.47 -18.43 1.65
N PRO A 38 -17.09 -19.17 0.60
CA PRO A 38 -16.72 -18.59 -0.70
C PRO A 38 -17.88 -17.90 -1.42
N ILE A 39 -19.12 -18.41 -1.33
CA ILE A 39 -20.28 -17.78 -1.99
C ILE A 39 -20.65 -16.45 -1.31
N GLY A 40 -20.72 -16.44 0.03
CA GLY A 40 -21.03 -15.24 0.81
C GLY A 40 -19.98 -14.16 0.58
N TRP A 41 -18.71 -14.54 0.63
CA TRP A 41 -17.59 -13.64 0.36
C TRP A 41 -17.60 -13.12 -1.09
N ALA A 42 -17.88 -13.97 -2.08
CA ALA A 42 -18.00 -13.53 -3.47
C ALA A 42 -19.14 -12.54 -3.69
N THR A 43 -20.27 -12.75 -3.00
CA THR A 43 -21.39 -11.81 -3.04
C THR A 43 -20.93 -10.46 -2.50
N PHE A 44 -20.31 -10.42 -1.32
CA PHE A 44 -19.74 -9.19 -0.76
C PHE A 44 -18.71 -8.54 -1.69
N SER A 45 -17.68 -9.26 -2.12
CA SER A 45 -16.59 -8.73 -2.95
C SER A 45 -17.07 -8.19 -4.29
N ARG A 46 -18.14 -8.74 -4.89
CA ARG A 46 -18.72 -8.19 -6.13
C ARG A 46 -19.23 -6.75 -5.96
N TYR A 47 -19.76 -6.42 -4.79
CA TYR A 47 -20.27 -5.08 -4.50
C TYR A 47 -19.22 -4.19 -3.84
N ALA A 48 -18.48 -4.73 -2.88
CA ALA A 48 -17.49 -3.99 -2.10
C ALA A 48 -16.16 -3.82 -2.84
N ASP A 49 -15.59 -4.90 -3.38
CA ASP A 49 -14.24 -4.90 -3.97
C ASP A 49 -14.25 -4.64 -5.50
N LEU A 50 -15.35 -4.97 -6.18
CA LEU A 50 -15.52 -4.86 -7.64
C LEU A 50 -16.59 -3.85 -8.05
N GLY A 51 -17.11 -3.09 -7.09
CA GLY A 51 -18.04 -2.00 -7.33
C GLY A 51 -17.38 -0.82 -8.07
N PRO A 52 -18.17 0.09 -8.68
CA PRO A 52 -17.63 1.23 -9.44
C PRO A 52 -16.66 2.10 -8.64
N ALA A 53 -16.95 2.34 -7.36
CA ALA A 53 -16.09 3.12 -6.47
C ALA A 53 -14.76 2.41 -6.21
N ALA A 54 -14.77 1.11 -5.93
CA ALA A 54 -13.57 0.34 -5.61
C ALA A 54 -12.60 0.21 -6.80
N ILE A 55 -13.15 0.06 -8.02
CA ILE A 55 -12.36 0.04 -9.26
C ILE A 55 -11.58 1.34 -9.48
N ILE A 56 -12.04 2.46 -8.91
CA ILE A 56 -11.32 3.75 -8.97
C ILE A 56 -10.42 3.92 -7.74
N LEU A 57 -10.96 3.67 -6.55
CA LEU A 57 -10.30 3.94 -5.28
C LEU A 57 -9.03 3.11 -5.09
N TYR A 58 -9.10 1.78 -5.27
CA TYR A 58 -7.96 0.91 -4.98
C TYR A 58 -6.76 1.13 -5.91
N PRO A 59 -6.94 1.29 -7.23
CA PRO A 59 -5.83 1.69 -8.10
C PRO A 59 -5.30 3.07 -7.73
N PHE A 60 -6.18 4.05 -7.45
CA PHE A 60 -5.74 5.38 -7.06
C PHE A 60 -4.84 5.34 -5.83
N GLU A 61 -5.23 4.64 -4.77
CA GLU A 61 -4.41 4.48 -3.55
C GLU A 61 -3.05 3.86 -3.85
N ALA A 62 -3.04 2.76 -4.61
CA ALA A 62 -1.79 2.05 -4.94
C ALA A 62 -0.85 2.88 -5.83
N PHE A 63 -1.37 3.54 -6.86
CA PHE A 63 -0.56 4.35 -7.77
C PHE A 63 -0.13 5.66 -7.13
N ALA A 64 -1.00 6.35 -6.39
CA ALA A 64 -0.67 7.61 -5.74
C ALA A 64 0.45 7.43 -4.70
N GLY A 65 0.36 6.40 -3.83
CA GLY A 65 1.41 6.10 -2.86
C GLY A 65 2.77 5.81 -3.50
N MET A 66 2.77 4.99 -4.57
CA MET A 66 3.97 4.68 -5.34
C MET A 66 4.56 5.91 -6.03
N ILE A 67 3.75 6.70 -6.75
CA ILE A 67 4.21 7.89 -7.47
C ILE A 67 4.81 8.91 -6.50
N LEU A 68 4.15 9.16 -5.36
CA LEU A 68 4.63 10.11 -4.36
C LEU A 68 5.94 9.63 -3.70
N SER A 69 6.03 8.35 -3.36
CA SER A 69 7.24 7.75 -2.76
C SER A 69 8.43 7.82 -3.71
N VAL A 70 8.23 7.46 -4.98
CA VAL A 70 9.27 7.53 -6.02
C VAL A 70 9.66 8.99 -6.29
N ALA A 71 8.69 9.91 -6.35
CA ALA A 71 8.98 11.34 -6.53
C ALA A 71 9.81 11.90 -5.38
N ALA A 72 9.52 11.51 -4.13
CA ALA A 72 10.32 11.89 -2.96
C ALA A 72 11.77 11.40 -3.11
N ALA A 73 11.98 10.15 -3.51
CA ALA A 73 13.31 9.59 -3.74
C ALA A 73 14.08 10.31 -4.85
N ILE A 74 13.44 10.62 -5.98
CA ILE A 74 14.05 11.36 -7.09
C ILE A 74 14.45 12.77 -6.66
N LEU A 75 13.56 13.49 -5.96
CA LEU A 75 13.84 14.84 -5.49
C LEU A 75 14.94 14.86 -4.43
N PHE A 76 14.93 13.89 -3.50
CA PHE A 76 15.99 13.75 -2.50
C PHE A 76 17.35 13.50 -3.15
N TYR A 77 17.41 12.59 -4.14
CA TYR A 77 18.61 12.33 -4.93
C TYR A 77 19.11 13.59 -5.64
N ARG A 78 18.23 14.31 -6.35
CA ARG A 78 18.58 15.52 -7.13
C ARG A 78 19.04 16.67 -6.24
N ALA A 79 18.45 16.83 -5.07
CA ALA A 79 18.79 17.90 -4.15
C ALA A 79 20.15 17.70 -3.44
N ARG A 80 20.83 16.57 -3.67
CA ARG A 80 22.14 16.22 -3.07
C ARG A 80 22.20 16.47 -1.56
N VAL A 81 21.07 16.25 -0.87
CA VAL A 81 20.86 16.64 0.52
C VAL A 81 21.72 15.77 1.43
N ARG A 82 22.59 16.40 2.24
CA ARG A 82 23.53 15.73 3.15
C ARG A 82 23.08 15.80 4.61
N PRO A 83 21.96 15.13 4.96
CA PRO A 83 22.05 14.15 6.05
C PRO A 83 21.65 12.77 5.54
N ARG A 84 22.57 11.80 5.69
CA ARG A 84 22.37 10.40 5.29
C ARG A 84 21.20 9.71 6.00
N ALA A 85 20.80 10.21 7.18
CA ALA A 85 19.79 9.60 8.03
C ALA A 85 18.41 9.44 7.36
N GLY A 86 18.03 10.36 6.45
CA GLY A 86 16.78 10.25 5.69
C GLY A 86 16.88 9.41 4.41
N ALA A 87 18.08 9.10 3.93
CA ALA A 87 18.28 8.47 2.62
C ALA A 87 17.75 7.03 2.60
N LEU A 88 18.15 6.23 3.59
CA LEU A 88 17.73 4.83 3.69
C LEU A 88 16.21 4.66 3.70
N PRO A 89 15.44 5.31 4.60
CA PRO A 89 13.98 5.13 4.63
C PRO A 89 13.29 5.66 3.37
N ILE A 90 13.76 6.74 2.75
CA ILE A 90 13.17 7.27 1.50
C ILE A 90 13.33 6.27 0.34
N TYR A 91 14.54 5.76 0.12
CA TYR A 91 14.77 4.80 -0.97
C TYR A 91 14.09 3.46 -0.69
N THR A 92 14.06 3.03 0.56
CA THR A 92 13.37 1.81 0.98
C THR A 92 11.87 1.93 0.73
N GLY A 93 11.23 3.05 1.11
CA GLY A 93 9.81 3.28 0.84
C GLY A 93 9.49 3.27 -0.66
N ALA A 94 10.30 3.94 -1.48
CA ALA A 94 10.15 3.91 -2.94
C ALA A 94 10.28 2.49 -3.52
N LEU A 95 11.27 1.71 -3.07
CA LEU A 95 11.45 0.34 -3.54
C LEU A 95 10.27 -0.56 -3.12
N LEU A 96 9.82 -0.45 -1.87
CA LEU A 96 8.73 -1.27 -1.34
C LEU A 96 7.39 -0.96 -2.02
N THR A 97 7.08 0.31 -2.29
CA THR A 97 5.85 0.67 -3.03
C THR A 97 5.85 0.11 -4.45
N VAL A 98 6.99 0.16 -5.16
CA VAL A 98 7.16 -0.45 -6.48
C VAL A 98 7.01 -1.97 -6.40
N ALA A 99 7.70 -2.62 -5.46
CA ALA A 99 7.62 -4.07 -5.27
C ALA A 99 6.18 -4.51 -4.95
N GLY A 100 5.49 -3.80 -4.05
CA GLY A 100 4.10 -4.06 -3.73
C GLY A 100 3.20 -3.96 -4.97
N LEU A 101 3.40 -2.96 -5.82
CA LEU A 101 2.64 -2.80 -7.07
C LEU A 101 2.92 -3.94 -8.07
N VAL A 102 4.16 -4.40 -8.18
CA VAL A 102 4.52 -5.58 -9.00
C VAL A 102 3.79 -6.82 -8.50
N VAL A 103 3.70 -7.03 -7.18
CA VAL A 103 2.93 -8.14 -6.61
C VAL A 103 1.43 -8.00 -6.89
N THR A 104 0.89 -6.77 -6.91
CA THR A 104 -0.50 -6.50 -7.32
C THR A 104 -0.81 -7.02 -8.72
N ALA A 105 0.16 -7.06 -9.65
CA ALA A 105 -0.05 -7.62 -10.99
C ALA A 105 -0.46 -9.11 -10.96
N LYS A 106 -0.19 -9.83 -9.87
CA LYS A 106 -0.69 -11.20 -9.64
C LYS A 106 -2.00 -11.22 -8.86
N ALA A 107 -2.14 -10.37 -7.83
CA ALA A 107 -3.34 -10.36 -6.99
C ALA A 107 -4.58 -9.79 -7.73
N ALA A 108 -4.44 -8.69 -8.46
CA ALA A 108 -5.57 -7.99 -9.07
C ALA A 108 -6.35 -8.84 -10.08
N PRO A 109 -5.72 -9.57 -11.03
CA PRO A 109 -6.47 -10.41 -11.97
C PRO A 109 -7.32 -11.48 -11.28
N ILE A 110 -6.84 -12.03 -10.15
CA ILE A 110 -7.57 -13.06 -9.38
C ILE A 110 -8.84 -12.48 -8.75
N MET A 111 -8.77 -11.26 -8.18
CA MET A 111 -9.97 -10.61 -7.65
C MET A 111 -10.93 -10.22 -8.77
N LEU A 112 -10.41 -9.70 -9.89
CA LEU A 112 -11.23 -9.33 -11.05
C LEU A 112 -11.94 -10.54 -11.68
N SER A 113 -11.36 -11.75 -11.61
CA SER A 113 -12.01 -12.95 -12.15
C SER A 113 -13.27 -13.34 -11.37
N VAL A 114 -13.40 -12.97 -10.09
CA VAL A 114 -14.57 -13.29 -9.24
C VAL A 114 -15.90 -12.80 -9.83
N ARG A 115 -15.87 -11.72 -10.64
CA ARG A 115 -17.05 -11.24 -11.38
C ARG A 115 -17.61 -12.27 -12.35
N HIS A 116 -16.76 -13.16 -12.87
CA HIS A 116 -17.09 -14.09 -13.95
C HIS A 116 -17.24 -15.55 -13.47
N LEU A 117 -16.84 -15.88 -12.24
CA LEU A 117 -16.84 -17.25 -11.71
C LEU A 117 -18.23 -17.78 -11.30
N GLY A 118 -19.29 -16.98 -11.41
CA GLY A 118 -20.65 -17.41 -10.99
C GLY A 118 -20.68 -17.84 -9.52
N ASN A 119 -21.53 -18.79 -9.16
CA ASN A 119 -21.62 -19.31 -7.78
C ASN A 119 -20.99 -20.69 -7.63
N ASP A 120 -19.91 -20.97 -8.38
CA ASP A 120 -19.11 -22.18 -8.20
C ASP A 120 -18.26 -22.06 -6.92
N PRO A 121 -18.57 -22.83 -5.85
CA PRO A 121 -17.86 -22.71 -4.58
C PRO A 121 -16.38 -23.08 -4.67
N VAL A 122 -16.03 -24.04 -5.53
CA VAL A 122 -14.66 -24.56 -5.64
C VAL A 122 -13.79 -23.55 -6.38
N ALA A 123 -14.28 -23.03 -7.50
CA ALA A 123 -13.57 -22.01 -8.27
C ALA A 123 -13.38 -20.72 -7.47
N LEU A 124 -14.41 -20.29 -6.72
CA LEU A 124 -14.34 -19.13 -5.84
C LEU A 124 -13.35 -19.32 -4.69
N GLU A 125 -13.37 -20.48 -4.02
CA GLU A 125 -12.42 -20.81 -2.95
C GLU A 125 -10.98 -20.76 -3.46
N GLN A 126 -10.72 -21.35 -4.63
CA GLN A 126 -9.38 -21.33 -5.25
C GLN A 126 -8.93 -19.90 -5.58
N ALA A 127 -9.83 -19.08 -6.14
CA ALA A 127 -9.53 -17.68 -6.42
C ALA A 127 -9.23 -16.91 -5.13
N PHE A 128 -10.03 -17.05 -4.07
CA PHE A 128 -9.82 -16.32 -2.83
C PHE A 128 -8.55 -16.75 -2.09
N ARG A 129 -8.19 -18.04 -2.09
CA ARG A 129 -6.88 -18.49 -1.55
C ARG A 129 -5.72 -17.90 -2.33
N GLY A 130 -5.81 -17.88 -3.66
CA GLY A 130 -4.81 -17.24 -4.51
C GLY A 130 -4.68 -15.75 -4.22
N PHE A 131 -5.81 -15.05 -4.10
CA PHE A 131 -5.84 -13.63 -3.73
C PHE A 131 -5.33 -13.38 -2.32
N GLN A 132 -5.65 -14.23 -1.35
CA GLN A 132 -5.17 -14.12 0.04
C GLN A 132 -3.65 -14.23 0.07
N PHE A 133 -3.06 -15.18 -0.64
CA PHE A 133 -1.61 -15.35 -0.68
C PHE A 133 -0.93 -14.14 -1.32
N TRP A 134 -1.27 -13.81 -2.58
CA TRP A 134 -0.63 -12.69 -3.28
C TRP A 134 -0.97 -11.33 -2.64
N GLY A 135 -2.19 -11.19 -2.13
CA GLY A 135 -2.65 -10.02 -1.39
C GLY A 135 -1.93 -9.86 -0.06
N GLY A 136 -1.63 -10.94 0.65
CA GLY A 136 -0.83 -10.94 1.88
C GLY A 136 0.61 -10.51 1.62
N VAL A 137 1.26 -11.09 0.60
CA VAL A 137 2.61 -10.68 0.18
C VAL A 137 2.65 -9.21 -0.20
N ARG A 138 1.69 -8.74 -1.02
CA ARG A 138 1.52 -7.32 -1.36
C ARG A 138 1.33 -6.45 -0.11
N GLY A 139 0.48 -6.89 0.81
CA GLY A 139 0.16 -6.19 2.04
C GLY A 139 1.40 -5.96 2.91
N VAL A 140 2.29 -6.95 3.03
CA VAL A 140 3.56 -6.80 3.74
C VAL A 140 4.41 -5.68 3.13
N PHE A 141 4.58 -5.66 1.80
CA PHE A 141 5.33 -4.58 1.13
C PHE A 141 4.72 -3.20 1.38
N GLN A 142 3.39 -3.08 1.30
CA GLN A 142 2.69 -1.80 1.47
C GLN A 142 2.72 -1.30 2.93
N VAL A 143 2.60 -2.19 3.91
CA VAL A 143 2.74 -1.85 5.33
C VAL A 143 4.17 -1.41 5.65
N LEU A 144 5.18 -2.13 5.15
CA LEU A 144 6.57 -1.74 5.33
C LEU A 144 6.89 -0.40 4.62
N ALA A 145 6.30 -0.15 3.46
CA ALA A 145 6.44 1.11 2.74
C ALA A 145 5.91 2.30 3.57
N TYR A 146 4.74 2.15 4.19
CA TYR A 146 4.20 3.14 5.12
C TYR A 146 5.19 3.45 6.25
N PHE A 147 5.70 2.43 6.94
CA PHE A 147 6.66 2.62 8.03
C PHE A 147 7.96 3.26 7.56
N ALA A 148 8.44 2.92 6.36
CA ALA A 148 9.62 3.54 5.77
C ALA A 148 9.38 5.04 5.48
N ASN A 149 8.24 5.40 4.89
CA ASN A 149 7.87 6.79 4.63
C ASN A 149 7.64 7.60 5.92
N PHE A 150 6.99 7.00 6.93
CA PHE A 150 6.85 7.60 8.24
C PHE A 150 8.20 7.84 8.92
N TRP A 151 9.12 6.87 8.86
CA TRP A 151 10.47 7.04 9.36
C TRP A 151 11.22 8.15 8.61
N ALA A 152 11.11 8.22 7.29
CA ALA A 152 11.71 9.31 6.50
C ALA A 152 11.23 10.69 6.98
N LEU A 153 9.94 10.85 7.26
CA LEU A 153 9.39 12.08 7.83
C LEU A 153 10.00 12.41 9.20
N VAL A 154 10.01 11.45 10.13
CA VAL A 154 10.57 11.64 11.47
C VAL A 154 12.05 12.03 11.39
N ALA A 155 12.83 11.39 10.52
CA ALA A 155 14.24 11.70 10.33
C ALA A 155 14.48 13.13 9.82
N ILE A 156 13.65 13.59 8.88
CA ILE A 156 13.73 14.96 8.35
C ILE A 156 13.34 15.98 9.41
N PHE A 157 12.27 15.74 10.17
CA PHE A 157 11.83 16.66 11.23
C PHE A 157 12.84 16.75 12.38
N ARG A 158 13.40 15.61 12.83
CA ARG A 158 14.46 15.60 13.86
C ARG A 158 15.68 16.40 13.42
N THR A 159 16.10 16.27 12.16
CA THR A 159 17.25 17.03 11.65
C THR A 159 16.95 18.52 11.54
N GLY A 160 15.72 18.89 11.19
CA GLY A 160 15.27 20.28 11.19
C GLY A 160 15.26 20.90 12.59
N ALA A 161 14.78 20.16 13.59
CA ALA A 161 14.74 20.59 14.98
C ALA A 161 16.14 20.82 15.57
N MET A 162 17.09 19.91 15.34
CA MET A 162 18.48 20.08 15.82
C MET A 162 19.16 21.31 15.21
N ARG A 163 18.89 21.63 13.94
CA ARG A 163 19.45 22.84 13.31
C ARG A 163 18.90 24.15 13.87
N ALA A 164 17.71 24.13 14.47
CA ALA A 164 17.08 25.31 15.06
C ALA A 164 17.47 25.54 16.52
N SER A 165 17.99 24.52 17.22
CA SER A 165 18.52 24.64 18.59
C SER A 165 19.98 25.12 18.63
N ASP A 166 20.72 24.96 17.53
CA ASP A 166 22.16 25.25 17.45
C ASP A 166 22.48 26.65 16.90
N GLY A 167 21.47 27.49 16.63
CA GLY A 167 21.61 28.86 16.11
C GLY A 167 20.84 29.87 16.93
#